data_AF-A0A949USQ1-F1
#
_entry.id   AF-A0A949USQ1-F1
#
_cell.length_a   1.000
_cell.length_b   1.000
_cell.length_c   1.000
_cell.angle_alpha   90.00
_cell.angle_beta   90.00
_cell.angle_gamma   90.00
#
_symmetry.space_group_name_H-M   'P 1'
#
loop_
_entity.id
_entity.type
_entity.pdbx_description
1 polymer ?
#
loop_
_entity_poly.entity_id
_entity_poly.type
_entity_poly.pdbx_seq_one_letter_code
_entity_poly.pdbx_strand_id
1 'polypeptide(L)' 'MIVRTLEECKNSERAVNGGNWESVRMLLKDDNMGFSFHITTIFAGTETPIHYQNHLE' A
#
# COMPACT_ATOMS: atom_id res chain seq x y z
N MET A 1 -12.31 14.62 -7.52
CA MET A 1 -12.13 14.44 -6.07
C MET A 1 -12.29 12.96 -5.77
N ILE A 2 -11.27 12.32 -5.16
CA ILE A 2 -11.28 10.89 -4.85
C ILE A 2 -11.60 10.72 -3.36
N VAL A 3 -12.61 9.91 -3.04
CA VAL A 3 -12.96 9.51 -1.68
C VAL A 3 -13.05 8.00 -1.65
N ARG A 4 -12.38 7.37 -0.68
CA ARG A 4 -12.37 5.92 -0.47
C ARG A 4 -12.30 5.66 1.02
N THR A 5 -12.91 4.57 1.47
CA THR A 5 -12.70 4.07 2.83
C THR A 5 -11.61 2.99 2.85
N LEU A 6 -10.94 2.86 3.99
CA LEU A 6 -9.99 1.76 4.20
C LEU A 6 -10.67 0.39 4.07
N GLU A 7 -11.89 0.25 4.59
CA GLU A 7 -12.66 -0.99 4.57
C GLU A 7 -12.99 -1.46 3.15
N GLU A 8 -13.49 -0.56 2.28
CA GLU A 8 -13.75 -0.87 0.87
C GLU A 8 -12.47 -1.29 0.14
N CYS A 9 -11.38 -0.55 0.34
CA CYS A 9 -10.09 -0.88 -0.29
C CYS A 9 -9.54 -2.22 0.22
N LYS A 10 -9.68 -2.51 1.51
CA LYS A 10 -9.21 -3.76 2.13
C LYS A 10 -9.96 -4.99 1.58
N ASN A 11 -11.24 -4.84 1.27
CA ASN A 11 -12.09 -5.91 0.74
C ASN A 11 -12.10 -5.97 -0.80
N SER A 12 -11.03 -5.49 -1.45
CA SER A 12 -10.92 -5.43 -2.91
C SER A 12 -9.53 -5.87 -3.39
N GLU A 13 -9.31 -5.86 -4.70
CA GLU A 13 -8.00 -6.09 -5.34
C GLU A 13 -6.90 -5.08 -4.92
N ARG A 14 -7.27 -4.01 -4.22
CA ARG A 14 -6.33 -3.02 -3.67
C ARG A 14 -5.60 -3.51 -2.43
N ALA A 15 -6.04 -4.60 -1.79
CA ALA A 15 -5.32 -5.26 -0.72
C ALA A 15 -4.32 -6.28 -1.29
N VAL A 16 -3.03 -6.08 -0.99
CA VAL A 16 -1.96 -6.98 -1.40
C VAL A 16 -1.28 -7.56 -0.17
N ASN A 17 -1.24 -8.89 -0.11
CA ASN A 17 -0.52 -9.62 0.94
C ASN A 17 0.85 -10.04 0.42
N GLY A 18 1.90 -9.60 1.12
CA GLY A 18 3.31 -9.89 0.81
C GLY A 18 3.95 -10.89 1.78
N GLY A 19 3.17 -11.67 2.52
CA GLY A 19 3.64 -12.63 3.52
C GLY A 19 3.90 -11.97 4.88
N ASN A 20 4.93 -11.12 4.96
CA ASN A 20 5.30 -10.41 6.19
C ASN A 20 4.48 -9.13 6.44
N TRP A 21 3.71 -8.71 5.45
CA TRP A 21 2.94 -7.47 5.48
C TRP A 21 1.67 -7.59 4.63
N GLU A 22 0.69 -6.75 4.96
CA GLU A 22 -0.50 -6.49 4.16
C GLU A 22 -0.53 -5.01 3.81
N SER A 23 -0.59 -4.68 2.51
CA SER A 23 -0.63 -3.30 2.03
C SER A 23 -1.96 -3.01 1.34
N VAL A 24 -2.71 -2.05 1.87
CA VAL A 24 -3.95 -1.55 1.28
C VAL A 24 -3.63 -0.28 0.47
N ARG A 25 -3.87 -0.34 -0.84
CA ARG A 25 -3.47 0.68 -1.83
C ARG A 25 -4.55 1.75 -2.01
N MET A 26 -4.39 2.88 -1.31
CA MET A 26 -5.34 4.00 -1.31
C MET A 26 -5.25 4.85 -2.58
N LEU A 27 -4.04 5.12 -3.06
CA LEU A 27 -3.77 5.80 -4.33
C LEU A 27 -2.79 5.00 -5.17
N LEU A 28 -3.10 4.85 -6.46
CA LEU A 28 -2.30 4.16 -7.46
C LEU A 28 -1.95 5.08 -8.62
N LYS A 29 -1.12 4.59 -9.55
CA LYS A 29 -0.69 5.34 -10.74
C LYS A 29 -1.88 5.93 -11.52
N ASP A 30 -2.94 5.15 -11.68
CA ASP A 30 -4.13 5.55 -12.44
C ASP A 30 -4.98 6.63 -11.74
N ASP A 31 -4.71 6.89 -10.45
CA ASP A 31 -5.31 8.01 -9.72
C ASP A 31 -4.60 9.36 -10.03
N ASN A 32 -3.49 9.33 -10.78
CA ASN A 32 -2.80 10.49 -11.39
C ASN A 32 -2.39 11.61 -10.40
N MET A 33 -2.03 11.25 -9.17
CA MET A 33 -1.63 12.21 -8.12
C MET A 33 -0.12 12.54 -8.12
N GLY A 34 0.69 11.83 -8.92
CA GLY A 34 2.15 11.97 -8.92
C GLY A 34 2.88 11.16 -7.85
N PHE A 35 2.14 10.51 -6.94
CA PHE A 35 2.64 9.57 -5.93
C PHE A 35 1.60 8.48 -5.65
N SER A 36 2.01 7.40 -5.00
CA SER A 36 1.10 6.38 -4.46
C SER A 36 0.96 6.54 -2.95
N PHE A 37 -0.17 6.07 -2.40
CA PHE A 37 -0.42 6.12 -0.97
C PHE A 37 -1.00 4.80 -0.47
N HIS A 38 -0.44 4.31 0.63
CA HIS A 38 -0.67 2.96 1.13
C HIS A 38 -0.84 2.98 2.64
N ILE A 39 -1.75 2.14 3.15
CA ILE A 39 -1.85 1.81 4.57
C ILE A 39 -1.36 0.37 4.69
N THR A 40 -0.15 0.20 5.24
CA THR A 40 0.51 -1.11 5.30
C THR A 40 0.67 -1.58 6.74
N THR A 41 0.15 -2.77 7.05
CA THR A 41 0.38 -3.47 8.31
C THR A 41 1.62 -4.35 8.17
N ILE A 42 2.61 -4.17 9.04
CA ILE A 42 3.76 -5.06 9.16
C ILE A 42 3.46 -6.05 10.29
N PHE A 43 3.55 -7.35 10.03
CA PHE A 43 3.17 -8.36 11.01
C PHE A 43 4.23 -8.51 12.10
N ALA A 44 3.76 -8.73 13.33
CA ALA A 44 4.62 -8.87 14.50
C ALA A 44 5.60 -10.05 14.35
N GLY A 45 6.85 -9.86 14.79
CA GLY A 45 7.87 -10.89 14.75
C GLY A 45 8.44 -11.19 13.36
N THR A 46 8.08 -10.41 12.33
CA THR A 46 8.63 -10.56 10.98
C THR A 46 9.83 -9.65 10.75
N GLU A 47 10.72 -10.07 9.87
CA GLU A 47 11.82 -9.27 9.35
C GLU A 47 11.66 -9.14 7.84
N THR A 48 11.72 -7.92 7.32
CA THR A 48 11.62 -7.68 5.88
C THR A 48 12.76 -6.75 5.45
N PRO A 49 13.76 -7.24 4.69
CA PRO A 49 14.76 -6.37 4.10
C PRO A 49 14.13 -5.52 2.99
N ILE A 50 14.25 -4.20 3.09
CA ILE A 50 13.65 -3.25 2.14
C ILE A 50 14.74 -2.37 1.53
N HIS A 51 14.75 -2.27 0.21
CA HIS A 51 15.59 -1.33 -0.53
C HIS A 51 14.82 -0.82 -1.75
N TYR A 52 14.44 0.46 -1.71
CA TYR A 52 13.81 1.14 -2.85
C TYR A 52 14.89 1.85 -3.69
N GLN A 53 15.42 1.17 -4.70
CA GLN A 53 16.49 1.71 -5.57
C GLN A 53 16.13 3.01 -6.30
N ASN A 54 14.83 3.22 -6.56
CA ASN A 54 14.29 4.38 -7.27
C ASN A 54 13.46 5.28 -6.33
N HIS A 55 13.78 5.31 -5.04
CA HIS A 55 13.08 6.18 -4.08
C HIS A 55 13.36 7.65 -4.41
N LEU A 56 12.30 8.44 -4.53
CA LEU A 56 12.38 9.90 -4.46
C LEU A 56 11.87 10.31 -3.09
N GLU A 57 12.64 11.14 -2.39
CA GLU A 57 12.23 11.84 -1.17
C GLU A 57 11.45 13.12 -1.48
#